data_AF-A0A5N5QE98-F1
#
_entry.id   AF-A0A5N5QE98-F1
#
_cell.length_a   1.000
_cell.length_b   1.000
_cell.length_c   1.000
_cell.angle_alpha   90.00
_cell.angle_beta   90.00
_cell.angle_gamma   90.00
#
_symmetry.space_group_name_H-M   'P 1'
#
loop_
_entity.id
_entity.type
_entity.pdbx_description
1 polymer ?
#
loop_
_entity_poly.entity_id
_entity_poly.type
_entity_poly.pdbx_seq_one_letter_code
_entity_poly.pdbx_strand_id
1 'polypeptide(L)'
;MSNITLTRPLVLENALEGIGYTPLVRLDRLAKANGIKIAKVEFMSIGGSVKDRIAKRMVEQAEKDGILIPGKSIVIEPTSGNTGIGLALACAVRGYPLIITLPEKMSMEKELTMRALGAEIIRTPTEAASDSPLSNLGVAKRLKESIPNAVILDQYRNPNNPLAHELTTGPEIVAAIESLPGNQHVDVLVAGAGTGGTITGTARALKKHNKNCTVVGVDPRGSVLALPDSLNSLGEGENIPYQVEGIGYDFVPDVLSREPGLINHWVKVTDGESFKRVREIMRLEALLVGGSSGAAISGALSWLKGGPDRDVEGQNVVIMLPDGLRNYMSKPWFADGLLGREVGADLAPEVTAQIHKVLADNYNYSLSANGEVSTKPKAEAAVSALTDSMKDVTIGVRNVNGVNGVNGVIQANNCRSLALDPAVMTTIPSRLARVSQTSANLLDARRRAIQLYRDWYRSAPEIVSAYGLNIPPSLIRHRVREKFEQMRYIADPAVLDVLLHKGRLEYQETMNCWKQEPHIMGMLLQDMHEGSAVGQTFLQKFYAGRDDESVRIASPP
;
A
#
# COMPACT_ATOMS: atom_id res chain seq x y z
N MET A 1 -39.88 -13.48 -15.47
CA MET A 1 -38.47 -13.35 -15.05
C MET A 1 -38.24 -14.43 -14.01
N SER A 2 -37.43 -15.44 -14.31
CA SER A 2 -37.14 -16.52 -13.35
C SER A 2 -36.47 -15.91 -12.13
N ASN A 3 -37.01 -16.15 -10.93
CA ASN A 3 -36.37 -15.83 -9.66
C ASN A 3 -34.98 -16.47 -9.66
N ILE A 4 -33.93 -15.69 -9.95
CA ILE A 4 -32.55 -16.14 -9.79
C ILE A 4 -32.35 -16.23 -8.28
N THR A 5 -32.46 -17.44 -7.74
CA THR A 5 -32.09 -17.67 -6.36
C THR A 5 -30.57 -17.50 -6.29
N LEU A 6 -30.11 -16.35 -5.77
CA LEU A 6 -28.71 -16.04 -5.50
C LEU A 6 -28.23 -16.90 -4.32
N THR A 7 -28.21 -18.22 -4.48
CA THR A 7 -27.69 -19.15 -3.48
C THR A 7 -26.27 -19.52 -3.83
N ARG A 8 -25.34 -19.13 -2.96
CA ARG A 8 -23.95 -19.59 -3.00
C ARG A 8 -23.83 -20.92 -2.22
N PRO A 9 -23.10 -21.92 -2.74
CA PRO A 9 -22.87 -23.15 -2.00
C PRO A 9 -22.09 -22.89 -0.70
N LEU A 10 -22.32 -23.73 0.31
CA LEU A 10 -21.64 -23.62 1.61
C LEU A 10 -20.17 -24.04 1.54
N VAL A 11 -19.85 -25.00 0.66
CA VAL A 11 -18.49 -25.41 0.32
C VAL A 11 -18.20 -24.91 -1.10
N LEU A 12 -17.10 -24.19 -1.25
CA LEU A 12 -16.68 -23.62 -2.53
C LEU A 12 -15.70 -24.57 -3.22
N GLU A 13 -15.84 -24.77 -4.53
CA GLU A 13 -14.95 -25.66 -5.30
C GLU A 13 -13.53 -25.08 -5.40
N ASN A 14 -13.42 -23.75 -5.45
CA ASN A 14 -12.14 -23.05 -5.46
C ASN A 14 -12.29 -21.58 -5.03
N ALA A 15 -11.14 -20.89 -4.92
CA ALA A 15 -11.10 -19.49 -4.49
C ALA A 15 -11.86 -18.52 -5.43
N LEU A 16 -12.10 -18.83 -6.71
CA LEU A 16 -12.85 -17.93 -7.60
C LEU A 16 -14.36 -17.95 -7.34
N GLU A 17 -14.89 -19.01 -6.75
CA GLU A 17 -16.23 -18.99 -6.17
C GLU A 17 -16.30 -18.13 -4.91
N GLY A 18 -15.12 -17.76 -4.37
CA GLY A 18 -14.83 -16.70 -3.40
C GLY A 18 -15.35 -15.31 -3.77
N ILE A 19 -15.47 -15.05 -5.08
CA ILE A 19 -15.67 -13.72 -5.66
C ILE A 19 -17.17 -13.38 -5.75
N GLY A 20 -17.51 -12.18 -5.32
CA GLY A 20 -18.89 -11.68 -5.31
C GLY A 20 -19.66 -12.06 -4.05
N TYR A 21 -20.99 -11.97 -4.10
CA TYR A 21 -21.86 -12.16 -2.93
C TYR A 21 -21.42 -11.31 -1.71
N THR A 22 -20.90 -10.11 -1.99
CA THR A 22 -20.41 -9.18 -0.97
C THR A 22 -21.60 -8.54 -0.25
N PRO A 23 -21.49 -8.24 1.05
CA PRO A 23 -22.62 -7.73 1.80
C PRO A 23 -22.99 -6.30 1.40
N LEU A 24 -24.26 -5.95 1.64
CA LEU A 24 -24.69 -4.57 1.76
C LEU A 24 -24.79 -4.23 3.25
N VAL A 25 -24.04 -3.24 3.71
CA VAL A 25 -23.96 -2.86 5.12
C VAL A 25 -24.63 -1.51 5.33
N ARG A 26 -25.50 -1.42 6.34
CA ARG A 26 -26.10 -0.14 6.74
C ARG A 26 -25.05 0.76 7.37
N LEU A 27 -25.06 2.03 6.99
CA LEU A 27 -24.14 3.05 7.51
C LEU A 27 -24.85 3.95 8.52
N ASP A 28 -25.55 3.37 9.50
CA ASP A 28 -26.50 4.12 10.36
C ASP A 28 -25.82 5.21 11.22
N ARG A 29 -24.57 5.04 11.63
CA ARG A 29 -23.85 6.05 12.43
C ARG A 29 -23.36 7.20 11.55
N LEU A 30 -22.92 6.92 10.33
CA LEU A 30 -22.65 7.93 9.32
C LEU A 30 -23.96 8.63 8.88
N ALA A 31 -25.05 7.87 8.79
CA ALA A 31 -26.38 8.33 8.39
C ALA A 31 -26.93 9.37 9.35
N LYS A 32 -26.84 9.13 10.67
CA LYS A 32 -27.26 10.09 11.70
C LYS A 32 -26.56 11.44 11.55
N ALA A 33 -25.36 11.45 10.99
CA ALA A 33 -24.65 12.68 10.71
C ALA A 33 -24.99 13.29 9.33
N ASN A 34 -25.45 12.51 8.32
CA ASN A 34 -25.54 13.01 6.93
C ASN A 34 -26.49 12.29 5.93
N GLY A 35 -27.45 11.44 6.34
CA GLY A 35 -28.51 10.91 5.45
C GLY A 35 -28.16 9.75 4.50
N ILE A 36 -26.98 9.12 4.63
CA ILE A 36 -26.55 7.97 3.79
C ILE A 36 -26.93 6.63 4.44
N LYS A 37 -27.43 5.66 3.67
CA LYS A 37 -28.02 4.44 4.26
C LYS A 37 -27.23 3.15 4.05
N ILE A 38 -26.71 2.86 2.85
CA ILE A 38 -26.22 1.51 2.54
C ILE A 38 -24.92 1.53 1.72
N ALA A 39 -23.95 0.69 2.10
CA ALA A 39 -22.72 0.47 1.37
C ALA A 39 -22.67 -0.94 0.77
N LYS A 40 -22.30 -1.05 -0.52
CA LYS A 40 -21.89 -2.31 -1.15
C LYS A 40 -20.40 -2.53 -0.90
N VAL A 41 -20.07 -3.56 -0.12
CA VAL A 41 -18.77 -3.71 0.53
C VAL A 41 -17.84 -4.64 -0.27
N GLU A 42 -17.35 -4.17 -1.42
CA GLU A 42 -16.62 -5.01 -2.38
C GLU A 42 -15.24 -5.48 -1.89
N PHE A 43 -14.68 -4.82 -0.88
CA PHE A 43 -13.41 -5.25 -0.28
C PHE A 43 -13.49 -6.61 0.43
N MET A 44 -14.71 -7.13 0.67
CA MET A 44 -14.92 -8.47 1.24
C MET A 44 -14.92 -9.59 0.18
N SER A 45 -14.70 -9.25 -1.10
CA SER A 45 -14.34 -10.26 -2.09
C SER A 45 -12.99 -10.90 -1.71
N ILE A 46 -12.76 -12.16 -2.11
CA ILE A 46 -11.61 -12.96 -1.68
C ILE A 46 -10.23 -12.33 -2.00
N GLY A 47 -10.10 -11.62 -3.12
CA GLY A 47 -8.89 -10.87 -3.51
C GLY A 47 -8.81 -9.48 -2.87
N GLY A 48 -9.89 -9.05 -2.20
CA GLY A 48 -9.98 -7.81 -1.44
C GLY A 48 -10.50 -6.62 -2.24
N SER A 49 -11.10 -6.82 -3.42
CA SER A 49 -11.59 -5.71 -4.23
C SER A 49 -12.71 -6.06 -5.22
N VAL A 50 -13.38 -5.01 -5.71
CA VAL A 50 -14.37 -5.07 -6.80
C VAL A 50 -13.80 -5.62 -8.12
N LYS A 51 -12.47 -5.56 -8.32
CA LYS A 51 -11.83 -5.97 -9.57
C LYS A 51 -11.68 -7.48 -9.71
N ASP A 52 -11.85 -8.23 -8.62
CA ASP A 52 -11.89 -9.68 -8.64
C ASP A 52 -13.00 -10.17 -9.59
N ARG A 53 -14.15 -9.47 -9.59
CA ARG A 53 -15.30 -9.78 -10.45
C ARG A 53 -14.94 -9.72 -11.93
N ILE A 54 -14.27 -8.64 -12.34
CA ILE A 54 -13.92 -8.43 -13.75
C ILE A 54 -12.83 -9.39 -14.17
N ALA A 55 -11.86 -9.67 -13.29
CA ALA A 55 -10.79 -10.61 -13.57
C ALA A 55 -11.35 -12.02 -13.81
N LYS A 56 -12.20 -12.51 -12.89
CA LYS A 56 -12.90 -13.79 -13.05
C LYS A 56 -13.69 -13.83 -14.37
N ARG A 57 -14.52 -12.82 -14.63
CA ARG A 57 -15.38 -12.79 -15.82
C ARG A 57 -14.57 -12.75 -17.12
N MET A 58 -13.53 -11.93 -17.19
CA MET A 58 -12.68 -11.80 -18.38
C MET A 58 -11.93 -13.11 -18.67
N VAL A 59 -11.37 -13.77 -17.64
CA VAL A 59 -10.68 -15.06 -17.80
C VAL A 59 -11.67 -16.14 -18.24
N GLU A 60 -12.79 -16.32 -17.54
CA GLU A 60 -13.79 -17.34 -17.87
C GLU A 60 -14.39 -17.15 -19.26
N GLN A 61 -14.63 -15.91 -19.68
CA GLN A 61 -15.12 -15.63 -21.02
C GLN A 61 -14.04 -15.90 -22.07
N ALA A 62 -12.79 -15.50 -21.82
CA ALA A 62 -11.70 -15.76 -22.76
C ALA A 62 -11.38 -17.26 -22.89
N GLU A 63 -11.53 -18.05 -21.83
CA GLU A 63 -11.49 -19.52 -21.90
C GLU A 63 -12.63 -20.07 -22.78
N LYS A 64 -13.86 -19.61 -22.53
CA LYS A 64 -15.04 -20.03 -23.28
C LYS A 64 -14.95 -19.70 -24.77
N ASP A 65 -14.37 -18.55 -25.10
CA ASP A 65 -14.20 -18.07 -26.48
C ASP A 65 -12.96 -18.66 -27.17
N GLY A 66 -12.19 -19.51 -26.47
CA GLY A 66 -10.97 -20.11 -27.00
C GLY A 66 -9.79 -19.15 -27.17
N ILE A 67 -9.87 -17.95 -26.59
CA ILE A 67 -8.80 -16.95 -26.57
C ILE A 67 -7.71 -17.36 -25.57
N LEU A 68 -8.12 -17.81 -24.37
CA LEU A 68 -7.23 -18.43 -23.40
C LEU A 68 -7.30 -19.95 -23.53
N ILE A 69 -6.15 -20.57 -23.78
CA ILE A 69 -6.00 -22.01 -23.97
C ILE A 69 -5.17 -22.56 -22.82
N PRO A 70 -5.77 -23.41 -21.94
CA PRO A 70 -5.05 -24.01 -20.82
C PRO A 70 -3.73 -24.67 -21.24
N GLY A 71 -2.66 -24.43 -20.47
CA GLY A 71 -1.32 -24.95 -20.75
C GLY A 71 -0.58 -24.32 -21.93
N LYS A 72 -1.18 -23.34 -22.64
CA LYS A 72 -0.54 -22.63 -23.76
C LYS A 72 -0.47 -21.12 -23.59
N SER A 73 -1.58 -20.51 -23.16
CA SER A 73 -1.69 -19.06 -23.09
C SER A 73 -0.93 -18.47 -21.90
N ILE A 74 -0.41 -17.26 -22.09
CA ILE A 74 0.19 -16.44 -21.04
C ILE A 74 -0.63 -15.16 -20.94
N VAL A 75 -1.06 -14.80 -19.73
CA VAL A 75 -1.84 -13.58 -19.50
C VAL A 75 -0.90 -12.41 -19.24
N ILE A 76 -1.16 -11.28 -19.89
CA ILE A 76 -0.45 -10.02 -19.69
C ILE A 76 -1.47 -8.94 -19.39
N GLU A 77 -1.30 -8.16 -18.33
CA GLU A 77 -2.22 -7.02 -18.09
C GLU A 77 -1.46 -5.76 -17.65
N PRO A 78 -1.67 -4.63 -18.35
CA PRO A 78 -1.22 -3.33 -17.89
C PRO A 78 -2.18 -2.79 -16.83
N THR A 79 -1.74 -2.80 -15.57
CA THR A 79 -2.61 -2.40 -14.45
C THR A 79 -1.82 -1.83 -13.29
N SER A 80 -2.45 -0.88 -12.61
CA SER A 80 -1.90 -0.14 -11.48
C SER A 80 -2.27 -0.72 -10.11
N GLY A 81 -3.04 -1.83 -10.05
CA GLY A 81 -3.42 -2.39 -8.76
C GLY A 81 -4.40 -3.54 -8.80
N ASN A 82 -5.63 -3.29 -8.37
CA ASN A 82 -6.59 -4.33 -7.97
C ASN A 82 -6.95 -5.32 -9.09
N THR A 83 -7.01 -4.90 -10.35
CA THR A 83 -7.21 -5.82 -11.48
C THR A 83 -6.07 -6.83 -11.60
N GLY A 84 -4.83 -6.42 -11.29
CA GLY A 84 -3.68 -7.32 -11.30
C GLY A 84 -3.78 -8.38 -10.21
N ILE A 85 -4.24 -8.01 -9.01
CA ILE A 85 -4.50 -8.97 -7.92
C ILE A 85 -5.62 -9.95 -8.30
N GLY A 86 -6.74 -9.44 -8.85
CA GLY A 86 -7.84 -10.29 -9.30
C GLY A 86 -7.42 -11.26 -10.40
N LEU A 87 -6.59 -10.81 -11.36
CA LEU A 87 -6.05 -11.66 -12.42
C LEU A 87 -5.04 -12.65 -11.87
N ALA A 88 -4.18 -12.26 -10.92
CA ALA A 88 -3.23 -13.18 -10.28
C ALA A 88 -3.96 -14.31 -9.57
N LEU A 89 -5.05 -13.99 -8.86
CA LEU A 89 -5.91 -15.01 -8.26
C LEU A 89 -6.55 -15.93 -9.32
N ALA A 90 -7.14 -15.36 -10.38
CA ALA A 90 -7.76 -16.13 -11.45
C ALA A 90 -6.76 -17.04 -12.16
N CYS A 91 -5.58 -16.51 -12.50
CA CYS A 91 -4.53 -17.23 -13.18
C CYS A 91 -3.92 -18.32 -12.29
N ALA A 92 -3.74 -18.06 -10.99
CA ALA A 92 -3.26 -19.08 -10.04
C ALA A 92 -4.22 -20.27 -9.94
N VAL A 93 -5.54 -20.02 -9.90
CA VAL A 93 -6.55 -21.10 -9.86
C VAL A 93 -6.67 -21.82 -11.21
N ARG A 94 -6.59 -21.10 -12.33
CA ARG A 94 -6.77 -21.65 -13.68
C ARG A 94 -5.48 -22.21 -14.30
N GLY A 95 -4.33 -22.03 -13.65
CA GLY A 95 -3.03 -22.51 -14.12
C GLY A 95 -2.43 -21.71 -15.28
N TYR A 96 -2.68 -20.40 -15.35
CA TYR A 96 -2.07 -19.51 -16.34
C TYR A 96 -0.86 -18.77 -15.75
N PRO A 97 0.26 -18.66 -16.48
CA PRO A 97 1.29 -17.68 -16.17
C PRO A 97 0.74 -16.26 -16.34
N LEU A 98 1.12 -15.36 -15.44
CA LEU A 98 0.67 -13.97 -15.46
C LEU A 98 1.86 -13.01 -15.40
N ILE A 99 1.85 -12.02 -16.29
CA ILE A 99 2.79 -10.90 -16.30
C ILE A 99 2.00 -9.60 -16.12
N ILE A 100 2.38 -8.79 -15.13
CA ILE A 100 1.79 -7.47 -14.88
C ILE A 100 2.82 -6.38 -15.20
N THR A 101 2.42 -5.41 -16.01
CA THR A 101 3.20 -4.18 -16.20
C THR A 101 2.64 -3.08 -15.30
N LEU A 102 3.47 -2.62 -14.35
CA LEU A 102 3.06 -1.81 -13.21
C LEU A 102 3.91 -0.54 -13.08
N PRO A 103 3.33 0.67 -13.04
CA PRO A 103 4.10 1.89 -12.76
C PRO A 103 4.78 1.87 -11.37
N GLU A 104 5.91 2.54 -11.22
CA GLU A 104 6.70 2.57 -9.98
C GLU A 104 5.95 3.19 -8.78
N LYS A 105 5.09 4.20 -8.98
CA LYS A 105 4.35 4.87 -7.87
C LYS A 105 3.36 3.96 -7.12
N MET A 106 3.05 2.77 -7.65
CA MET A 106 2.06 1.88 -7.08
C MET A 106 2.55 1.20 -5.81
N SER A 107 1.63 0.96 -4.87
CA SER A 107 1.97 0.50 -3.51
C SER A 107 2.73 -0.83 -3.50
N MET A 108 3.64 -0.95 -2.52
CA MET A 108 4.44 -2.17 -2.33
C MET A 108 3.54 -3.35 -1.96
N GLU A 109 2.50 -3.10 -1.17
CA GLU A 109 1.55 -4.12 -0.71
C GLU A 109 0.84 -4.80 -1.88
N LYS A 110 0.52 -4.06 -2.95
CA LYS A 110 -0.08 -4.62 -4.17
C LYS A 110 0.92 -5.51 -4.91
N GLU A 111 2.16 -5.06 -5.08
CA GLU A 111 3.21 -5.88 -5.72
C GLU A 111 3.44 -7.18 -4.94
N LEU A 112 3.62 -7.09 -3.62
CA LEU A 112 3.84 -8.25 -2.76
C LEU A 112 2.69 -9.25 -2.86
N THR A 113 1.45 -8.77 -2.86
CA THR A 113 0.26 -9.63 -3.02
C THR A 113 0.26 -10.33 -4.38
N MET A 114 0.56 -9.64 -5.47
CA MET A 114 0.59 -10.24 -6.81
C MET A 114 1.73 -11.26 -6.96
N ARG A 115 2.93 -10.95 -6.45
CA ARG A 115 4.06 -11.89 -6.45
C ARG A 115 3.79 -13.14 -5.61
N ALA A 116 3.15 -12.99 -4.46
CA ALA A 116 2.75 -14.12 -3.62
C ALA A 116 1.74 -15.05 -4.33
N LEU A 117 0.95 -14.51 -5.26
CA LEU A 117 0.03 -15.26 -6.12
C LEU A 117 0.71 -15.80 -7.40
N GLY A 118 2.03 -15.66 -7.54
CA GLY A 118 2.79 -16.20 -8.67
C GLY A 118 2.83 -15.31 -9.91
N ALA A 119 2.45 -14.03 -9.81
CA ALA A 119 2.56 -13.10 -10.92
C ALA A 119 3.98 -12.55 -11.07
N GLU A 120 4.44 -12.47 -12.32
CA GLU A 120 5.66 -11.73 -12.67
C GLU A 120 5.35 -10.25 -12.84
N ILE A 121 6.18 -9.39 -12.24
CA ILE A 121 5.96 -7.94 -12.22
C ILE A 121 7.09 -7.23 -12.95
N ILE A 122 6.72 -6.45 -13.96
CA ILE A 122 7.62 -5.56 -14.70
C ILE A 122 7.27 -4.12 -14.34
N ARG A 123 8.19 -3.45 -13.67
CA ARG A 123 8.04 -2.03 -13.30
C ARG A 123 8.26 -1.13 -14.51
N THR A 124 7.45 -0.07 -14.63
CA THR A 124 7.57 0.95 -15.69
C THR A 124 7.69 2.36 -15.10
N PRO A 125 8.40 3.29 -15.76
CA PRO A 125 8.51 4.68 -15.29
C PRO A 125 7.14 5.32 -15.10
N THR A 126 6.94 5.99 -13.95
CA THR A 126 5.65 6.63 -13.62
C THR A 126 5.35 7.82 -14.53
N GLU A 127 6.38 8.57 -14.95
CA GLU A 127 6.27 9.79 -15.76
C GLU A 127 6.04 9.50 -17.26
N ALA A 128 6.05 8.23 -17.68
CA ALA A 128 5.83 7.87 -19.07
C ALA A 128 4.36 8.13 -19.45
N ALA A 129 4.14 8.99 -20.44
CA ALA A 129 2.82 9.22 -21.04
C ALA A 129 2.20 7.89 -21.54
N SER A 130 0.88 7.79 -21.55
CA SER A 130 0.17 6.53 -21.85
C SER A 130 0.50 5.96 -23.24
N ASP A 131 0.75 6.82 -24.23
CA ASP A 131 1.15 6.49 -25.61
C ASP A 131 2.66 6.19 -25.77
N SER A 132 3.47 6.44 -24.73
CA SER A 132 4.90 6.16 -24.75
C SER A 132 5.17 4.65 -24.83
N PRO A 133 6.18 4.21 -25.58
CA PRO A 133 6.62 2.81 -25.53
C PRO A 133 7.07 2.41 -24.12
N LEU A 134 7.53 3.34 -23.28
CA LEU A 134 7.95 3.03 -21.92
C LEU A 134 6.79 2.98 -20.91
N SER A 135 5.57 3.31 -21.35
CA SER A 135 4.37 3.18 -20.51
C SER A 135 4.07 1.72 -20.21
N ASN A 136 3.30 1.46 -19.15
CA ASN A 136 2.83 0.12 -18.83
C ASN A 136 2.02 -0.50 -19.99
N LEU A 137 1.22 0.30 -20.70
CA LEU A 137 0.50 -0.11 -21.90
C LEU A 137 1.45 -0.48 -23.05
N GLY A 138 2.44 0.38 -23.32
CA GLY A 138 3.43 0.18 -24.37
C GLY A 138 4.31 -1.05 -24.14
N VAL A 139 4.75 -1.27 -22.90
CA VAL A 139 5.49 -2.46 -22.49
C VAL A 139 4.63 -3.72 -22.62
N ALA A 140 3.38 -3.70 -22.14
CA ALA A 140 2.47 -4.84 -22.26
C ALA A 140 2.25 -5.24 -23.73
N LYS A 141 2.04 -4.25 -24.61
CA LYS A 141 1.88 -4.47 -26.05
C LYS A 141 3.10 -5.16 -26.66
N ARG A 142 4.33 -4.69 -26.38
CA ARG A 142 5.55 -5.33 -26.87
C ARG A 142 5.72 -6.76 -26.35
N LEU A 143 5.41 -7.01 -25.09
CA LEU A 143 5.46 -8.36 -24.52
C LEU A 143 4.47 -9.28 -25.22
N LYS A 144 3.24 -8.82 -25.48
CA LYS A 144 2.25 -9.57 -26.26
C LYS A 144 2.74 -9.91 -27.67
N GLU A 145 3.41 -8.97 -28.33
CA GLU A 145 3.97 -9.18 -29.68
C GLU A 145 5.17 -10.13 -29.68
N SER A 146 5.91 -10.21 -28.58
CA SER A 146 7.15 -10.99 -28.48
C SER A 146 6.94 -12.41 -27.92
N ILE A 147 5.89 -12.63 -27.12
CA ILE A 147 5.65 -13.89 -26.41
C ILE A 147 4.55 -14.68 -27.14
N PRO A 148 4.84 -15.89 -27.67
CA PRO A 148 3.83 -16.73 -28.28
C PRO A 148 2.68 -17.03 -27.31
N ASN A 149 1.44 -17.03 -27.82
CA ASN A 149 0.21 -17.27 -27.05
C ASN A 149 -0.06 -16.25 -25.93
N ALA A 150 0.65 -15.11 -25.91
CA ALA A 150 0.37 -14.05 -24.96
C ALA A 150 -0.95 -13.34 -25.27
N VAL A 151 -1.75 -13.13 -24.23
CA VAL A 151 -3.08 -12.51 -24.31
C VAL A 151 -3.13 -11.34 -23.34
N ILE A 152 -3.55 -10.18 -23.84
CA ILE A 152 -3.96 -9.05 -23.02
C ILE A 152 -5.47 -9.05 -22.97
N LEU A 153 -6.04 -9.08 -21.76
CA LEU A 153 -7.49 -9.09 -21.57
C LEU A 153 -8.09 -7.68 -21.68
N ASP A 154 -7.32 -6.64 -21.36
CA ASP A 154 -7.61 -5.22 -21.61
C ASP A 154 -8.87 -4.72 -20.90
N GLN A 155 -8.78 -4.50 -19.60
CA GLN A 155 -9.89 -4.00 -18.78
C GLN A 155 -10.53 -2.69 -19.27
N TYR A 156 -9.84 -1.90 -20.10
CA TYR A 156 -10.32 -0.59 -20.59
C TYR A 156 -11.30 -0.73 -21.75
N ARG A 157 -11.22 -1.85 -22.48
CA ARG A 157 -12.00 -2.10 -23.71
C ARG A 157 -12.84 -3.36 -23.65
N ASN A 158 -12.52 -4.28 -22.75
CA ASN A 158 -13.19 -5.57 -22.66
C ASN A 158 -14.64 -5.43 -22.15
N PRO A 159 -15.66 -5.81 -22.93
CA PRO A 159 -17.06 -5.71 -22.51
C PRO A 159 -17.37 -6.55 -21.27
N ASN A 160 -16.54 -7.57 -20.97
CA ASN A 160 -16.69 -8.39 -19.78
C ASN A 160 -16.42 -7.62 -18.47
N ASN A 161 -15.74 -6.46 -18.51
CA ASN A 161 -15.62 -5.59 -17.36
C ASN A 161 -17.00 -5.05 -16.91
N PRO A 162 -17.72 -4.23 -17.70
CA PRO A 162 -19.06 -3.78 -17.32
C PRO A 162 -20.05 -4.95 -17.18
N LEU A 163 -19.97 -5.99 -18.02
CA LEU A 163 -20.87 -7.15 -17.90
C LEU A 163 -20.70 -7.91 -16.59
N ALA A 164 -19.51 -7.97 -16.00
CA ALA A 164 -19.34 -8.59 -14.67
C ALA A 164 -20.23 -7.91 -13.64
N HIS A 165 -20.36 -6.58 -13.70
CA HIS A 165 -21.19 -5.81 -12.78
C HIS A 165 -22.67 -5.84 -13.15
N GLU A 166 -22.99 -5.78 -14.44
CA GLU A 166 -24.37 -5.86 -14.92
C GLU A 166 -25.03 -7.22 -14.61
N LEU A 167 -24.26 -8.30 -14.70
CA LEU A 167 -24.76 -9.66 -14.51
C LEU A 167 -24.64 -10.16 -13.06
N THR A 168 -23.82 -9.52 -12.21
CA THR A 168 -23.61 -9.96 -10.81
C THR A 168 -23.83 -8.84 -9.80
N THR A 169 -23.00 -7.79 -9.80
CA THR A 169 -23.04 -6.73 -8.78
C THR A 169 -24.39 -6.03 -8.69
N GLY A 170 -24.99 -5.68 -9.83
CA GLY A 170 -26.31 -5.06 -9.90
C GLY A 170 -27.42 -5.97 -9.34
N PRO A 171 -27.59 -7.21 -9.85
CA PRO A 171 -28.54 -8.18 -9.31
C PRO A 171 -28.35 -8.44 -7.80
N GLU A 172 -27.11 -8.52 -7.30
CA GLU A 172 -26.86 -8.67 -5.87
C GLU A 172 -27.36 -7.47 -5.06
N ILE A 173 -27.20 -6.24 -5.57
CA ILE A 173 -27.73 -5.04 -4.92
C ILE A 173 -29.26 -5.05 -4.93
N VAL A 174 -29.88 -5.38 -6.07
CA VAL A 174 -31.34 -5.44 -6.22
C VAL A 174 -31.92 -6.44 -5.23
N ALA A 175 -31.43 -7.68 -5.23
CA ALA A 175 -31.93 -8.73 -4.35
C ALA A 175 -31.79 -8.37 -2.87
N ALA A 176 -30.68 -7.71 -2.49
CA ALA A 176 -30.49 -7.25 -1.12
C ALA A 176 -31.51 -6.16 -0.73
N ILE A 177 -31.79 -5.20 -1.62
CA ILE A 177 -32.79 -4.16 -1.35
C ILE A 177 -34.21 -4.71 -1.35
N GLU A 178 -34.55 -5.63 -2.25
CA GLU A 178 -35.86 -6.30 -2.26
C GLU A 178 -36.13 -7.12 -1.00
N SER A 179 -35.07 -7.59 -0.33
CA SER A 179 -35.18 -8.30 0.95
C SER A 179 -35.50 -7.39 2.15
N LEU A 180 -35.37 -6.07 1.99
CA LEU A 180 -35.72 -5.11 3.03
C LEU A 180 -37.24 -4.87 3.08
N PRO A 181 -37.82 -4.63 4.26
CA PRO A 181 -39.19 -4.15 4.35
C PRO A 181 -39.30 -2.72 3.82
N GLY A 182 -40.43 -2.39 3.18
CA GLY A 182 -40.71 -1.04 2.70
C GLY A 182 -40.34 -0.82 1.23
N ASN A 183 -39.58 0.24 0.94
CA ASN A 183 -39.17 0.55 -0.44
C ASN A 183 -38.17 -0.50 -0.94
N GLN A 184 -38.56 -1.23 -1.99
CA GLN A 184 -37.79 -2.32 -2.61
C GLN A 184 -37.03 -1.85 -3.87
N HIS A 185 -36.98 -0.55 -4.13
CA HIS A 185 -36.22 0.01 -5.24
C HIS A 185 -34.87 0.53 -4.78
N VAL A 186 -33.88 0.39 -5.67
CA VAL A 186 -32.62 1.12 -5.57
C VAL A 186 -32.87 2.47 -6.21
N ASP A 187 -32.82 3.55 -5.41
CA ASP A 187 -33.16 4.89 -5.87
C ASP A 187 -31.93 5.67 -6.29
N VAL A 188 -30.81 5.49 -5.57
CA VAL A 188 -29.56 6.18 -5.87
C VAL A 188 -28.38 5.21 -5.81
N LEU A 189 -27.55 5.21 -6.85
CA LEU A 189 -26.24 4.58 -6.86
C LEU A 189 -25.16 5.65 -6.86
N VAL A 190 -24.19 5.54 -5.95
CA VAL A 190 -22.98 6.37 -5.96
C VAL A 190 -21.75 5.47 -6.13
N ALA A 191 -20.93 5.74 -7.15
CA ALA A 191 -19.73 4.96 -7.42
C ALA A 191 -18.60 5.80 -7.99
N GLY A 192 -17.37 5.51 -7.55
CA GLY A 192 -16.16 6.06 -8.16
C GLY A 192 -15.90 5.51 -9.56
N ALA A 193 -15.46 6.36 -10.48
CA ALA A 193 -15.12 5.97 -11.85
C ALA A 193 -13.60 5.87 -12.04
N GLY A 194 -13.12 4.67 -12.36
CA GLY A 194 -11.77 4.44 -12.92
C GLY A 194 -11.91 4.06 -14.39
N THR A 195 -11.87 2.75 -14.69
CA THR A 195 -12.22 2.25 -16.03
C THR A 195 -13.66 2.58 -16.44
N GLY A 196 -14.53 2.84 -15.47
CA GLY A 196 -15.96 3.10 -15.70
C GLY A 196 -16.83 1.85 -15.81
N GLY A 197 -16.24 0.65 -15.86
CA GLY A 197 -17.01 -0.59 -15.99
C GLY A 197 -17.95 -0.86 -14.81
N THR A 198 -17.51 -0.59 -13.57
CA THR A 198 -18.34 -0.78 -12.37
C THR A 198 -19.59 0.10 -12.37
N ILE A 199 -19.44 1.42 -12.58
CA ILE A 199 -20.59 2.32 -12.61
C ILE A 199 -21.49 2.03 -13.82
N THR A 200 -20.91 1.76 -15.00
CA THR A 200 -21.67 1.47 -16.22
C THR A 200 -22.50 0.20 -16.09
N GLY A 201 -21.88 -0.91 -15.71
CA GLY A 201 -22.57 -2.19 -15.59
C GLY A 201 -23.61 -2.20 -14.48
N THR A 202 -23.26 -1.66 -13.31
CA THR A 202 -24.21 -1.56 -12.19
C THR A 202 -25.39 -0.67 -12.55
N ALA A 203 -25.15 0.51 -13.16
CA ALA A 203 -26.22 1.41 -13.59
C ALA A 203 -27.18 0.75 -14.59
N ARG A 204 -26.67 0.00 -15.57
CA ARG A 204 -27.49 -0.74 -16.54
C ARG A 204 -28.39 -1.76 -15.87
N ALA A 205 -27.86 -2.53 -14.92
CA ALA A 205 -28.65 -3.49 -14.15
C ALA A 205 -29.71 -2.79 -13.29
N LEU A 206 -29.34 -1.73 -12.56
CA LEU A 206 -30.26 -1.01 -11.68
C LEU A 206 -31.36 -0.29 -12.45
N LYS A 207 -31.08 0.31 -13.62
CA LYS A 207 -32.10 0.97 -14.44
C LYS A 207 -33.05 0.01 -15.14
N LYS A 208 -32.68 -1.27 -15.30
CA LYS A 208 -33.62 -2.33 -15.69
C LYS A 208 -34.63 -2.64 -14.58
N HIS A 209 -34.21 -2.53 -13.31
CA HIS A 209 -35.06 -2.70 -12.12
C HIS A 209 -35.92 -1.47 -11.81
N ASN A 210 -35.27 -0.31 -11.69
CA ASN A 210 -35.88 0.98 -11.44
C ASN A 210 -35.37 2.00 -12.47
N LYS A 211 -36.19 2.30 -13.49
CA LYS A 211 -35.83 3.28 -14.55
C LYS A 211 -35.52 4.68 -13.99
N ASN A 212 -36.07 5.01 -12.82
CA ASN A 212 -35.87 6.29 -12.15
C ASN A 212 -34.64 6.30 -11.23
N CYS A 213 -33.88 5.20 -11.14
CA CYS A 213 -32.65 5.15 -10.36
C CYS A 213 -31.70 6.27 -10.82
N THR A 214 -31.31 7.13 -9.88
CA THR A 214 -30.33 8.19 -10.08
C THR A 214 -28.92 7.63 -9.89
N VAL A 215 -28.04 7.88 -10.85
CA VAL A 215 -26.66 7.38 -10.82
C VAL A 215 -25.70 8.56 -10.70
N VAL A 216 -24.87 8.54 -9.67
CA VAL A 216 -23.89 9.58 -9.36
C VAL A 216 -22.48 9.02 -9.53
N GLY A 217 -21.76 9.54 -10.52
CA GLY A 217 -20.35 9.27 -10.76
C GLY A 217 -19.46 10.13 -9.89
N VAL A 218 -18.47 9.52 -9.26
CA VAL A 218 -17.45 10.24 -8.47
C VAL A 218 -16.11 10.14 -9.18
N ASP A 219 -15.47 11.29 -9.40
CA ASP A 219 -14.25 11.40 -10.20
C ASP A 219 -13.25 12.33 -9.49
N PRO A 220 -11.97 11.98 -9.34
CA PRO A 220 -11.02 12.85 -8.65
C PRO A 220 -10.73 14.13 -9.45
N ARG A 221 -10.42 15.24 -8.78
CA ARG A 221 -9.83 16.41 -9.43
C ARG A 221 -8.50 16.02 -10.07
N GLY A 222 -8.29 16.42 -11.33
CA GLY A 222 -7.17 15.96 -12.16
C GLY A 222 -7.57 14.93 -13.24
N SER A 223 -8.70 14.24 -13.07
CA SER A 223 -9.27 13.34 -14.08
C SER A 223 -10.16 14.06 -15.09
N VAL A 224 -10.33 13.46 -16.28
CA VAL A 224 -11.16 13.99 -17.39
C VAL A 224 -12.48 13.21 -17.59
N LEU A 225 -12.85 12.32 -16.68
CA LEU A 225 -13.98 11.41 -16.90
C LEU A 225 -15.35 12.05 -16.66
N ALA A 226 -15.43 13.09 -15.81
CA ALA A 226 -16.70 13.67 -15.42
C ALA A 226 -17.42 14.42 -16.56
N LEU A 227 -18.75 14.47 -16.48
CA LEU A 227 -19.61 15.25 -17.37
C LEU A 227 -20.46 16.27 -16.60
N PRO A 228 -20.72 17.46 -17.15
CA PRO A 228 -20.16 18.00 -18.41
C PRO A 228 -18.66 18.26 -18.30
N ASP A 229 -17.97 18.36 -19.45
CA ASP A 229 -16.50 18.51 -19.50
C ASP A 229 -15.99 19.76 -18.75
N SER A 230 -16.85 20.78 -18.55
CA SER A 230 -16.55 21.95 -17.72
C SER A 230 -16.24 21.63 -16.25
N LEU A 231 -16.64 20.45 -15.74
CA LEU A 231 -16.27 19.98 -14.40
C LEU A 231 -14.81 19.54 -14.31
N ASN A 232 -14.17 19.29 -15.45
CA ASN A 232 -12.78 18.83 -15.53
C ASN A 232 -11.79 19.98 -15.71
N SER A 233 -12.26 21.19 -15.96
CA SER A 233 -11.41 22.36 -16.10
C SER A 233 -10.59 22.60 -14.82
N LEU A 234 -9.27 22.58 -14.98
CA LEU A 234 -8.31 23.04 -13.98
C LEU A 234 -7.96 24.50 -14.30
N GLY A 235 -7.41 25.25 -13.34
CA GLY A 235 -6.87 26.59 -13.64
C GLY A 235 -5.78 26.52 -14.71
N GLU A 236 -5.54 27.63 -15.43
CA GLU A 236 -4.46 27.67 -16.44
C GLU A 236 -3.12 27.23 -15.81
N GLY A 237 -2.50 26.19 -16.39
CA GLY A 237 -1.23 25.63 -15.91
C GLY A 237 -1.32 24.64 -14.74
N GLU A 238 -2.52 24.33 -14.25
CA GLU A 238 -2.70 23.31 -13.20
C GLU A 238 -2.73 21.90 -13.80
N ASN A 239 -1.71 21.10 -13.48
CA ASN A 239 -1.77 19.64 -13.55
C ASN A 239 -1.75 19.13 -12.11
N ILE A 240 -2.86 18.54 -11.65
CA ILE A 240 -3.01 18.10 -10.27
C ILE A 240 -2.84 16.58 -10.21
N PRO A 241 -1.63 16.06 -9.92
CA PRO A 241 -1.49 14.66 -9.56
C PRO A 241 -2.28 14.40 -8.27
N TYR A 242 -2.96 13.26 -8.21
CA TYR A 242 -3.74 12.85 -7.06
C TYR A 242 -3.20 11.55 -6.46
N GLN A 243 -3.33 11.41 -5.14
CA GLN A 243 -2.86 10.27 -4.35
C GLN A 243 -3.89 9.16 -4.23
N VAL A 244 -5.19 9.45 -4.35
CA VAL A 244 -6.23 8.42 -4.36
C VAL A 244 -5.99 7.45 -5.53
N GLU A 245 -5.93 6.16 -5.23
CA GLU A 245 -5.65 5.13 -6.23
C GLU A 245 -6.95 4.43 -6.68
N GLY A 246 -7.04 4.11 -7.98
CA GLY A 246 -8.08 3.25 -8.55
C GLY A 246 -9.27 3.95 -9.21
N ILE A 247 -9.31 5.29 -9.16
CA ILE A 247 -10.29 6.15 -9.85
C ILE A 247 -9.58 7.27 -10.61
N GLY A 248 -10.26 7.82 -11.62
CA GLY A 248 -9.76 8.86 -12.51
C GLY A 248 -8.77 8.38 -13.57
N TYR A 249 -8.82 9.01 -14.74
CA TYR A 249 -7.88 8.82 -15.85
C TYR A 249 -7.72 10.12 -16.65
N ASP A 250 -6.62 10.22 -17.39
CA ASP A 250 -6.30 11.27 -18.37
C ASP A 250 -6.89 10.97 -19.78
N PHE A 251 -7.45 9.78 -19.97
CA PHE A 251 -8.22 9.38 -21.14
C PHE A 251 -9.57 8.78 -20.72
N VAL A 252 -10.50 8.66 -21.68
CA VAL A 252 -11.80 8.04 -21.46
C VAL A 252 -11.75 6.58 -21.92
N PRO A 253 -11.90 5.58 -21.02
CA PRO A 253 -11.94 4.17 -21.40
C PRO A 253 -13.21 3.82 -22.20
N ASP A 254 -13.09 2.92 -23.18
CA ASP A 254 -14.21 2.47 -24.04
C ASP A 254 -15.38 1.86 -23.24
N VAL A 255 -15.09 1.24 -22.10
CA VAL A 255 -16.10 0.61 -21.24
C VAL A 255 -16.87 1.59 -20.33
N LEU A 256 -16.44 2.85 -20.23
CA LEU A 256 -17.20 3.90 -19.55
C LEU A 256 -18.30 4.41 -20.48
N SER A 257 -19.56 4.09 -20.16
CA SER A 257 -20.67 4.64 -20.93
C SER A 257 -20.84 6.14 -20.67
N ARG A 258 -20.86 6.91 -21.76
CA ARG A 258 -21.22 8.34 -21.77
C ARG A 258 -22.62 8.58 -22.35
N GLU A 259 -23.45 7.54 -22.41
CA GLU A 259 -24.84 7.62 -22.84
C GLU A 259 -25.63 8.59 -21.93
N PRO A 260 -26.33 9.58 -22.51
CA PRO A 260 -27.14 10.52 -21.73
C PRO A 260 -28.15 9.79 -20.84
N GLY A 261 -28.18 10.16 -19.56
CA GLY A 261 -29.14 9.61 -18.59
C GLY A 261 -28.74 8.28 -17.95
N LEU A 262 -27.68 7.59 -18.42
CA LEU A 262 -27.16 6.43 -17.71
C LEU A 262 -26.45 6.84 -16.40
N ILE A 263 -25.55 7.83 -16.48
CA ILE A 263 -24.96 8.50 -15.32
C ILE A 263 -25.58 9.91 -15.26
N ASN A 264 -26.35 10.17 -14.21
CA ASN A 264 -27.17 11.38 -14.08
C ASN A 264 -26.36 12.59 -13.60
N HIS A 265 -25.42 12.37 -12.69
CA HIS A 265 -24.62 13.43 -12.10
C HIS A 265 -23.17 13.00 -11.94
N TRP A 266 -22.27 13.97 -11.98
CA TRP A 266 -20.87 13.79 -11.62
C TRP A 266 -20.47 14.72 -10.48
N VAL A 267 -19.63 14.21 -9.58
CA VAL A 267 -19.07 14.95 -8.46
C VAL A 267 -17.56 14.82 -8.49
N LYS A 268 -16.88 15.97 -8.46
CA LYS A 268 -15.42 16.04 -8.32
C LYS A 268 -15.05 16.00 -6.84
N VAL A 269 -14.01 15.23 -6.51
CA VAL A 269 -13.50 15.12 -5.13
C VAL A 269 -11.99 15.26 -5.08
N THR A 270 -11.48 15.77 -3.96
CA THR A 270 -10.05 15.90 -3.67
C THR A 270 -9.55 14.75 -2.80
N ASP A 271 -8.23 14.59 -2.75
CA ASP A 271 -7.57 13.62 -1.85
C ASP A 271 -7.91 13.88 -0.38
N GLY A 272 -7.85 15.15 0.06
CA GLY A 272 -8.12 15.52 1.44
C GLY A 272 -9.55 15.18 1.90
N GLU A 273 -10.52 15.42 1.02
CA GLU A 273 -11.91 15.02 1.26
C GLU A 273 -12.04 13.49 1.33
N SER A 274 -11.41 12.78 0.42
CA SER A 274 -11.45 11.32 0.33
C SER A 274 -10.86 10.66 1.58
N PHE A 275 -9.63 11.03 1.96
CA PHE A 275 -8.93 10.44 3.10
C PHE A 275 -9.56 10.79 4.45
N LYS A 276 -10.18 11.98 4.57
CA LYS A 276 -11.00 12.33 5.73
C LYS A 276 -12.14 11.32 5.92
N ARG A 277 -12.86 10.98 4.84
CA ARG A 277 -13.98 10.02 4.90
C ARG A 277 -13.53 8.59 5.18
N VAL A 278 -12.35 8.18 4.72
CA VAL A 278 -11.76 6.88 5.11
C VAL A 278 -11.61 6.77 6.63
N ARG A 279 -11.01 7.77 7.28
CA ARG A 279 -10.81 7.74 8.74
C ARG A 279 -12.14 7.79 9.50
N GLU A 280 -13.08 8.57 9.00
CA GLU A 280 -14.41 8.70 9.61
C GLU A 280 -15.21 7.39 9.53
N ILE A 281 -15.28 6.75 8.35
CA ILE A 281 -16.05 5.51 8.21
C ILE A 281 -15.44 4.36 9.02
N MET A 282 -14.10 4.29 9.13
CA MET A 282 -13.44 3.32 10.00
C MET A 282 -13.81 3.51 11.46
N ARG A 283 -13.94 4.76 11.93
CA ARG A 283 -14.31 5.05 13.32
C ARG A 283 -15.79 4.86 13.62
N LEU A 284 -16.65 5.26 12.69
CA LEU A 284 -18.09 5.19 12.89
C LEU A 284 -18.60 3.77 12.66
N GLU A 285 -18.19 3.13 11.57
CA GLU A 285 -18.80 1.88 11.07
C GLU A 285 -17.86 0.68 11.09
N ALA A 286 -16.60 0.85 11.53
CA ALA A 286 -15.58 -0.21 11.56
C ALA A 286 -15.30 -0.85 10.18
N LEU A 287 -15.53 -0.11 9.09
CA LEU A 287 -15.26 -0.58 7.73
C LEU A 287 -13.83 -0.21 7.31
N LEU A 288 -12.97 -1.22 7.16
CA LEU A 288 -11.55 -1.07 6.82
C LEU A 288 -11.35 -0.85 5.32
N VAL A 289 -11.71 0.34 4.85
CA VAL A 289 -11.76 0.69 3.42
C VAL A 289 -10.49 1.36 2.87
N GLY A 290 -10.37 1.34 1.54
CA GLY A 290 -9.37 2.12 0.79
C GLY A 290 -9.77 3.56 0.48
N GLY A 291 -8.85 4.29 -0.16
CA GLY A 291 -9.02 5.72 -0.51
C GLY A 291 -10.22 6.00 -1.43
N SER A 292 -10.45 5.15 -2.43
CA SER A 292 -11.56 5.32 -3.39
C SER A 292 -12.95 5.13 -2.76
N SER A 293 -13.05 4.34 -1.68
CA SER A 293 -14.26 4.23 -0.87
C SER A 293 -14.55 5.56 -0.15
N GLY A 294 -13.51 6.21 0.39
CA GLY A 294 -13.64 7.54 0.99
C GLY A 294 -14.06 8.60 -0.04
N ALA A 295 -13.54 8.52 -1.27
CA ALA A 295 -13.97 9.35 -2.39
C ALA A 295 -15.46 9.15 -2.69
N ALA A 296 -15.93 7.91 -2.82
CA ALA A 296 -17.34 7.60 -3.07
C ALA A 296 -18.27 8.14 -1.97
N ILE A 297 -17.89 7.98 -0.70
CA ILE A 297 -18.62 8.53 0.44
C ILE A 297 -18.64 10.07 0.38
N SER A 298 -17.49 10.70 0.11
CA SER A 298 -17.42 12.15 0.00
C SER A 298 -18.29 12.68 -1.14
N GLY A 299 -18.24 12.02 -2.31
CA GLY A 299 -19.07 12.35 -3.45
C GLY A 299 -20.56 12.22 -3.16
N ALA A 300 -20.98 11.16 -2.45
CA ALA A 300 -22.36 10.97 -2.01
C ALA A 300 -22.82 12.12 -1.10
N LEU A 301 -22.02 12.47 -0.10
CA LEU A 301 -22.30 13.54 0.85
C LEU A 301 -22.38 14.92 0.18
N SER A 302 -21.47 15.20 -0.75
CA SER A 302 -21.47 16.44 -1.52
C SER A 302 -22.67 16.50 -2.47
N TRP A 303 -23.05 15.37 -3.07
CA TRP A 303 -24.25 15.32 -3.90
C TRP A 303 -25.50 15.62 -3.08
N LEU A 304 -25.71 14.96 -1.94
CA LEU A 304 -26.88 15.15 -1.07
C LEU A 304 -27.08 16.59 -0.60
N LYS A 305 -26.00 17.38 -0.47
CA LYS A 305 -26.07 18.80 -0.06
C LYS A 305 -26.52 19.76 -1.17
N GLY A 306 -26.68 19.28 -2.40
CA GLY A 306 -26.83 20.15 -3.58
C GLY A 306 -28.22 20.73 -3.84
N GLY A 307 -29.19 20.58 -2.93
CA GLY A 307 -30.51 21.23 -3.03
C GLY A 307 -31.70 20.32 -2.68
N PRO A 308 -32.93 20.88 -2.64
CA PRO A 308 -34.15 20.15 -2.25
C PRO A 308 -34.51 18.99 -3.20
N ASP A 309 -34.11 19.06 -4.48
CA ASP A 309 -34.29 17.96 -5.46
C ASP A 309 -33.42 16.72 -5.17
N ARG A 310 -32.64 16.76 -4.08
CA ARG A 310 -31.75 15.68 -3.63
C ARG A 310 -32.11 15.19 -2.23
N ASP A 311 -33.35 15.45 -1.80
CA ASP A 311 -33.92 14.80 -0.63
C ASP A 311 -34.14 13.31 -0.91
N VAL A 312 -33.51 12.48 -0.09
CA VAL A 312 -33.49 11.01 -0.18
C VAL A 312 -34.15 10.37 1.04
N GLU A 313 -34.98 11.12 1.78
CA GLU A 313 -35.82 10.54 2.81
C GLU A 313 -36.65 9.38 2.23
N GLY A 314 -36.72 8.25 2.97
CA GLY A 314 -37.38 7.02 2.47
C GLY A 314 -36.70 6.28 1.30
N GLN A 315 -35.73 6.89 0.60
CA GLN A 315 -35.03 6.28 -0.53
C GLN A 315 -33.84 5.39 -0.11
N ASN A 316 -33.52 4.40 -0.93
CA ASN A 316 -32.35 3.54 -0.78
C ASN A 316 -31.16 4.09 -1.58
N VAL A 317 -30.20 4.70 -0.86
CA VAL A 317 -28.93 5.18 -1.41
C VAL A 317 -27.85 4.13 -1.18
N VAL A 318 -27.30 3.60 -2.28
CA VAL A 318 -26.26 2.56 -2.28
C VAL A 318 -24.92 3.17 -2.72
N ILE A 319 -23.90 3.05 -1.88
CA ILE A 319 -22.54 3.52 -2.16
C ILE A 319 -21.61 2.35 -2.40
N MET A 320 -20.86 2.39 -3.49
CA MET A 320 -19.85 1.37 -3.81
C MET A 320 -18.55 1.61 -3.02
N LEU A 321 -18.10 0.63 -2.23
CA LEU A 321 -16.83 0.66 -1.50
C LEU A 321 -15.84 -0.33 -2.14
N PRO A 322 -14.95 0.12 -3.06
CA PRO A 322 -14.29 -0.77 -4.02
C PRO A 322 -13.25 -1.72 -3.44
N ASP A 323 -12.46 -1.28 -2.47
CA ASP A 323 -11.36 -2.06 -1.90
C ASP A 323 -11.04 -1.68 -0.45
N GLY A 324 -10.15 -2.49 0.16
CA GLY A 324 -9.87 -2.48 1.59
C GLY A 324 -8.54 -1.84 1.97
N LEU A 325 -8.34 -1.66 3.27
CA LEU A 325 -7.17 -0.99 3.84
C LEU A 325 -5.83 -1.68 3.54
N ARG A 326 -5.81 -3.01 3.30
CA ARG A 326 -4.61 -3.82 3.03
C ARG A 326 -3.63 -3.13 2.07
N ASN A 327 -4.16 -2.54 1.00
CA ASN A 327 -3.37 -1.96 -0.07
C ASN A 327 -2.66 -0.64 0.31
N TYR A 328 -2.97 -0.07 1.47
CA TYR A 328 -2.66 1.31 1.85
C TYR A 328 -2.02 1.45 3.24
N MET A 329 -1.71 0.33 3.91
CA MET A 329 -1.24 0.32 5.29
C MET A 329 0.00 1.18 5.51
N SER A 330 0.96 1.16 4.57
CA SER A 330 2.20 1.95 4.65
C SER A 330 2.10 3.33 4.00
N LYS A 331 0.96 3.69 3.40
CA LYS A 331 0.86 4.96 2.69
C LYS A 331 0.94 6.13 3.66
N PRO A 332 1.74 7.17 3.36
CA PRO A 332 1.90 8.33 4.26
C PRO A 332 0.58 8.98 4.67
N TRP A 333 -0.36 9.13 3.72
CA TRP A 333 -1.68 9.69 3.99
C TRP A 333 -2.50 8.88 5.02
N PHE A 334 -2.19 7.60 5.21
CA PHE A 334 -2.80 6.75 6.22
C PHE A 334 -1.96 6.66 7.50
N ALA A 335 -0.71 6.24 7.38
CA ALA A 335 0.17 5.84 8.48
C ALA A 335 0.64 7.02 9.35
N ASP A 336 1.06 8.13 8.74
CA ASP A 336 1.70 9.24 9.46
C ASP A 336 0.77 9.85 10.51
N GLY A 337 -0.52 9.93 10.19
CA GLY A 337 -1.55 10.44 11.07
C GLY A 337 -1.95 9.50 12.20
N LEU A 338 -1.45 8.26 12.25
CA LEU A 338 -1.77 7.24 13.25
C LEU A 338 -0.56 6.89 14.13
N LEU A 339 0.62 6.72 13.55
CA LEU A 339 1.82 6.25 14.24
C LEU A 339 2.50 7.32 15.12
N GLY A 340 2.15 8.60 14.94
CA GLY A 340 2.67 9.72 15.73
C GLY A 340 1.73 10.24 16.83
N ARG A 341 0.65 9.53 17.16
CA ARG A 341 -0.34 10.03 18.14
C ARG A 341 0.13 9.84 19.58
N GLU A 342 -0.04 10.89 20.37
CA GLU A 342 0.11 10.77 21.82
C GLU A 342 -0.89 9.78 22.41
N VAL A 343 -0.44 9.04 23.43
CA VAL A 343 -1.29 8.10 24.15
C VAL A 343 -2.46 8.85 24.78
N GLY A 344 -3.68 8.47 24.39
CA GLY A 344 -4.91 9.09 24.87
C GLY A 344 -5.36 10.34 24.10
N ALA A 345 -4.70 10.71 23.00
CA ALA A 345 -5.10 11.89 22.21
C ALA A 345 -6.55 11.86 21.70
N ASP A 346 -7.13 10.66 21.53
CA ASP A 346 -8.51 10.45 21.09
C ASP A 346 -9.47 10.08 22.25
N LEU A 347 -9.02 10.10 23.50
CA LEU A 347 -9.81 9.76 24.68
C LEU A 347 -10.27 11.02 25.42
N ALA A 348 -11.25 10.85 26.31
CA ALA A 348 -11.69 11.93 27.19
C ALA A 348 -10.50 12.44 28.03
N PRO A 349 -10.37 13.76 28.25
CA PRO A 349 -9.23 14.34 28.97
C PRO A 349 -8.97 13.69 30.33
N GLU A 350 -10.02 13.30 31.05
CA GLU A 350 -9.95 12.65 32.36
C GLU A 350 -9.34 11.24 32.26
N VAL A 351 -9.73 10.50 31.22
CA VAL A 351 -9.19 9.16 30.93
C VAL A 351 -7.73 9.26 30.50
N THR A 352 -7.40 10.24 29.67
CA THR A 352 -6.03 10.51 29.24
C THR A 352 -5.13 10.87 30.42
N ALA A 353 -5.60 11.76 31.30
CA ALA A 353 -4.90 12.12 32.52
C ALA A 353 -4.71 10.91 33.46
N GLN A 354 -5.72 10.04 33.57
CA GLN A 354 -5.61 8.82 34.36
C GLN A 354 -4.62 7.82 33.75
N ILE A 355 -4.60 7.67 32.42
CA ILE A 355 -3.60 6.84 31.72
C ILE A 355 -2.20 7.38 31.97
N HIS A 356 -2.01 8.69 31.83
CA HIS A 356 -0.72 9.35 32.07
C HIS A 356 -0.27 9.16 33.52
N LYS A 357 -1.19 9.29 34.47
CA LYS A 357 -0.93 9.03 35.90
C LYS A 357 -0.51 7.58 36.16
N VAL A 358 -1.27 6.60 35.65
CA VAL A 358 -0.96 5.16 35.83
C VAL A 358 0.40 4.79 35.21
N LEU A 359 0.73 5.37 34.05
CA LEU A 359 2.01 5.14 33.39
C LEU A 359 3.17 5.80 34.13
N ALA A 360 2.95 6.99 34.72
CA ALA A 360 3.93 7.69 35.55
C ALA A 360 4.15 6.99 36.91
N ASP A 361 3.11 6.37 37.47
CA ASP A 361 3.17 5.70 38.78
C ASP A 361 3.81 4.29 38.69
N ASN A 362 3.68 3.59 37.56
CA ASN A 362 4.14 2.19 37.41
C ASN A 362 5.39 2.01 36.53
N TYR A 363 5.71 3.00 35.72
CA TYR A 363 6.94 3.06 34.95
C TYR A 363 7.57 4.42 35.25
N ASN A 364 8.89 4.52 35.26
CA ASN A 364 9.60 5.80 35.34
C ASN A 364 9.44 6.55 33.99
N TYR A 365 8.20 6.69 33.53
CA TYR A 365 7.78 7.16 32.23
C TYR A 365 7.57 8.67 32.33
N SER A 366 8.67 9.42 32.30
CA SER A 366 8.59 10.87 32.14
C SER A 366 8.23 11.17 30.69
N LEU A 367 6.94 11.41 30.42
CA LEU A 367 6.53 12.11 29.20
C LEU A 367 6.98 13.56 29.36
N SER A 368 7.99 13.97 28.60
CA SER A 368 8.43 15.36 28.55
C SER A 368 7.30 16.21 27.93
N ALA A 369 6.46 16.77 28.79
CA ALA A 369 5.82 18.04 28.51
C ALA A 369 6.95 19.08 28.44
N ASN A 370 7.14 19.67 27.27
CA ASN A 370 7.96 20.86 26.97
C ASN A 370 8.80 21.42 28.15
N GLY A 371 10.12 21.20 28.14
CA GLY A 371 11.04 21.85 29.08
C GLY A 371 12.46 21.29 29.02
N GLU A 372 13.46 22.19 28.98
CA GLU A 372 14.89 21.95 28.79
C GLU A 372 15.54 20.87 29.68
N VAL A 373 16.48 20.10 29.15
CA VAL A 373 17.36 19.21 29.94
C VAL A 373 18.83 19.60 29.75
N SER A 374 19.36 20.26 30.78
CA SER A 374 20.80 20.42 31.07
C SER A 374 21.45 19.05 31.33
N THR A 375 22.66 18.80 30.82
CA THR A 375 23.42 17.60 31.22
C THR A 375 24.83 17.91 31.72
N LYS A 376 25.23 17.12 32.73
CA LYS A 376 26.48 17.19 33.51
C LYS A 376 27.78 16.87 32.74
N PRO A 377 28.98 17.20 33.31
CA PRO A 377 30.23 17.49 32.57
C PRO A 377 31.13 16.30 32.16
N LYS A 378 30.78 15.04 32.43
CA LYS A 378 31.72 13.92 32.21
C LYS A 378 31.86 13.45 30.75
N ALA A 379 30.98 13.89 29.85
CA ALA A 379 31.04 13.54 28.43
C ALA A 379 32.01 14.43 27.61
N GLU A 380 32.32 15.63 28.10
CA GLU A 380 33.18 16.59 27.38
C GLU A 380 34.67 16.25 27.50
N ALA A 381 35.09 15.68 28.64
CA ALA A 381 36.48 15.28 28.87
C ALA A 381 36.95 14.15 27.92
N ALA A 382 36.06 13.21 27.56
CA ALA A 382 36.38 12.12 26.63
C ALA A 382 36.44 12.57 25.17
N VAL A 383 35.71 13.62 24.80
CA VAL A 383 35.69 14.19 23.45
C VAL A 383 36.91 15.07 23.21
N SER A 384 37.38 15.80 24.23
CA SER A 384 38.60 16.61 24.13
C SER A 384 39.85 15.75 23.87
N ALA A 385 39.99 14.62 24.58
CA ALA A 385 41.13 13.72 24.43
C ALA A 385 41.23 13.07 23.02
N LEU A 386 40.09 12.87 22.35
CA LEU A 386 40.02 12.31 20.99
C LEU A 386 40.22 13.39 19.90
N THR A 387 39.98 14.66 20.23
CA THR A 387 40.20 15.79 19.32
C THR A 387 41.67 16.17 19.27
N ASP A 388 42.40 15.99 20.38
CA ASP A 388 43.85 16.23 20.43
C ASP A 388 44.66 15.20 19.64
N SER A 389 44.19 13.95 19.48
CA SER A 389 44.88 12.93 18.67
C SER A 389 44.70 13.10 17.15
N MET A 390 43.91 14.09 16.70
CA MET A 390 43.61 14.35 15.28
C MET A 390 44.22 15.66 14.76
N LYS A 391 45.09 16.31 15.54
CA LYS A 391 45.75 17.58 15.16
C LYS A 391 46.89 17.42 14.14
N ASP A 392 47.38 16.21 13.88
CA ASP A 392 48.55 15.99 13.00
C ASP A 392 48.22 15.79 11.50
N VAL A 393 46.98 16.06 11.07
CA VAL A 393 46.61 16.03 9.64
C VAL A 393 46.43 17.47 9.13
N THR A 394 47.56 18.12 8.84
CA THR A 394 47.61 19.46 8.25
C THR A 394 47.42 19.38 6.73
N ILE A 395 46.36 19.96 6.15
CA ILE A 395 46.43 20.57 4.79
C ILE A 395 45.53 21.82 4.72
N GLY A 396 46.12 22.91 4.21
CA GLY A 396 45.72 24.31 4.31
C GLY A 396 44.36 24.73 3.72
N VAL A 397 43.76 25.70 4.41
CA VAL A 397 42.61 26.50 3.94
C VAL A 397 43.13 27.77 3.26
N ARG A 398 42.71 28.01 2.01
CA ARG A 398 42.68 29.37 1.43
C ARG A 398 41.23 29.84 1.42
N ASN A 399 40.97 30.92 2.17
CA ASN A 399 39.70 31.64 2.22
C ASN A 399 39.36 32.25 0.85
N VAL A 400 38.10 32.13 0.45
CA VAL A 400 37.44 33.11 -0.43
C VAL A 400 36.06 33.41 0.16
N ASN A 401 35.87 34.67 0.55
CA ASN A 401 34.61 35.24 1.01
C ASN A 401 33.65 35.44 -0.17
N GLY A 402 32.34 35.26 0.07
CA GLY A 402 31.32 35.84 -0.81
C GLY A 402 29.90 35.30 -0.68
N VAL A 403 29.02 36.17 -0.20
CA VAL A 403 27.56 36.29 -0.46
C VAL A 403 26.59 35.64 0.54
N ASN A 404 25.93 36.55 1.27
CA ASN A 404 24.77 36.37 2.14
C ASN A 404 23.49 36.11 1.35
N GLY A 405 22.59 35.29 1.94
CA GLY A 405 21.14 35.40 1.68
C GLY A 405 20.36 34.10 1.91
N VAL A 406 19.71 33.99 3.08
CA VAL A 406 18.27 33.75 3.32
C VAL A 406 18.09 33.01 4.65
N ASN A 407 17.42 33.67 5.60
CA ASN A 407 17.07 33.19 6.92
C ASN A 407 16.04 32.04 6.86
N GLY A 408 16.41 30.87 7.35
CA GLY A 408 15.51 29.79 7.71
C GLY A 408 15.81 29.33 9.14
N VAL A 409 14.85 29.53 10.05
CA VAL A 409 14.96 29.13 11.46
C VAL A 409 14.91 27.60 11.55
N ILE A 410 16.02 26.98 11.96
CA ILE A 410 16.09 25.57 12.30
C ILE A 410 15.80 25.45 13.80
N GLN A 411 14.61 24.97 14.17
CA GLN A 411 14.34 24.52 15.54
C GLN A 411 15.03 23.18 15.77
N ALA A 412 16.03 23.19 16.65
CA ALA A 412 16.65 22.01 17.21
C ALA A 412 15.78 21.44 18.33
N ASN A 413 15.57 20.12 18.38
CA ASN A 413 15.13 19.43 19.60
C ASN A 413 15.92 18.13 19.83
N ASN A 414 17.00 18.29 20.59
CA ASN A 414 17.49 17.53 21.75
C ASN A 414 17.41 15.99 21.79
N CYS A 415 18.60 15.39 21.71
CA CYS A 415 18.98 14.11 22.33
C CYS A 415 19.68 14.36 23.69
N ARG A 416 19.22 13.70 24.76
CA ARG A 416 19.97 13.20 25.96
C ARG A 416 18.91 12.70 26.97
N SER A 417 19.00 11.60 27.71
CA SER A 417 19.99 10.52 27.86
C SER A 417 19.30 9.34 28.58
N LEU A 418 19.73 8.11 28.29
CA LEU A 418 19.38 6.87 28.97
C LEU A 418 19.64 6.92 30.49
N ALA A 419 18.69 6.40 31.25
CA ALA A 419 18.96 5.55 32.40
C ALA A 419 17.83 4.51 32.48
N LEU A 420 18.15 3.23 32.26
CA LEU A 420 17.56 2.09 32.95
C LEU A 420 18.28 0.79 32.56
N ASP A 421 18.58 0.03 33.60
CA ASP A 421 18.95 -1.39 33.61
C ASP A 421 17.66 -2.26 33.49
N PRO A 422 17.70 -3.60 33.41
CA PRO A 422 17.53 -4.31 32.15
C PRO A 422 16.40 -5.34 32.26
N ALA A 423 15.15 -5.00 31.95
CA ALA A 423 14.10 -6.04 31.87
C ALA A 423 12.83 -5.60 31.13
N VAL A 424 12.90 -4.86 30.02
CA VAL A 424 11.71 -4.75 29.16
C VAL A 424 12.11 -4.68 27.69
N MET A 425 11.96 -5.82 27.02
CA MET A 425 11.98 -5.95 25.56
C MET A 425 10.77 -5.19 25.00
N THR A 426 11.00 -3.98 24.46
CA THR A 426 9.98 -3.24 23.70
C THR A 426 10.34 -3.27 22.23
N THR A 427 9.65 -4.10 21.45
CA THR A 427 9.58 -4.01 20.00
C THR A 427 8.85 -2.72 19.63
N ILE A 428 9.59 -1.66 19.25
CA ILE A 428 9.02 -0.42 18.71
C ILE A 428 9.36 -0.32 17.22
N PRO A 429 8.43 -0.65 16.30
CA PRO A 429 8.63 -0.48 14.88
C PRO A 429 8.37 0.98 14.50
N SER A 430 9.44 1.77 14.25
CA SER A 430 9.45 3.02 13.44
C SER A 430 10.59 3.98 13.79
N ARG A 431 11.28 3.83 14.94
CA ARG A 431 12.23 4.86 15.42
C ARG A 431 13.40 5.18 14.49
N LEU A 432 13.74 4.30 13.53
CA LEU A 432 14.95 4.41 12.71
C LEU A 432 14.71 4.69 11.23
N ALA A 433 13.46 4.71 10.76
CA ALA A 433 13.12 5.02 9.37
C ALA A 433 13.43 6.50 9.08
N ARG A 434 14.53 6.75 8.37
CA ARG A 434 14.89 8.07 7.83
C ARG A 434 14.75 8.04 6.31
N VAL A 435 14.24 9.12 5.74
CA VAL A 435 14.12 9.34 4.29
C VAL A 435 15.51 9.25 3.63
N SER A 436 15.59 8.63 2.46
CA SER A 436 16.81 8.58 1.66
C SER A 436 17.23 9.99 1.23
N GLN A 437 18.41 10.42 1.65
CA GLN A 437 19.03 11.67 1.21
C GLN A 437 20.14 11.35 0.20
N THR A 438 20.32 12.19 -0.81
CA THR A 438 21.50 12.21 -1.70
C THR A 438 22.46 13.27 -1.19
N SER A 439 23.76 12.98 -1.21
CA SER A 439 24.76 13.91 -0.68
C SER A 439 25.06 15.03 -1.67
N ALA A 440 25.02 16.26 -1.17
CA ALA A 440 25.29 17.44 -1.98
C ALA A 440 26.77 17.56 -2.41
N ASN A 441 27.67 16.96 -1.65
CA ASN A 441 29.11 16.89 -1.93
C ASN A 441 29.78 15.77 -1.12
N LEU A 442 31.06 15.51 -1.41
CA LEU A 442 31.84 14.46 -0.75
C LEU A 442 31.96 14.67 0.78
N LEU A 443 31.95 15.92 1.25
CA LEU A 443 32.06 16.24 2.67
C LEU A 443 30.78 15.86 3.43
N ASP A 444 29.62 16.06 2.80
CA ASP A 444 28.34 15.59 3.31
C ASP A 444 28.25 14.05 3.32
N ALA A 445 28.69 13.40 2.24
CA ALA A 445 28.72 11.94 2.15
C ALA A 445 29.61 11.32 3.24
N ARG A 446 30.77 11.94 3.53
CA ARG A 446 31.66 11.55 4.63
C ARG A 446 31.00 11.70 6.01
N ARG A 447 30.28 12.78 6.25
CA ARG A 447 29.53 12.96 7.52
C ARG A 447 28.49 11.86 7.71
N ARG A 448 27.78 11.52 6.65
CA ARG A 448 26.76 10.45 6.66
C ARG A 448 27.38 9.06 6.86
N ALA A 449 28.54 8.78 6.25
CA ALA A 449 29.30 7.56 6.50
C ALA A 449 29.72 7.42 7.96
N ILE A 450 30.27 8.47 8.55
CA ILE A 450 30.66 8.49 9.97
C ILE A 450 29.43 8.27 10.87
N GLN A 451 28.29 8.87 10.53
CA GLN A 451 27.07 8.69 11.29
C GLN A 451 26.58 7.23 11.22
N LEU A 452 26.53 6.63 10.02
CA LEU A 452 26.14 5.24 9.85
C LEU A 452 27.07 4.28 10.60
N TYR A 453 28.39 4.50 10.54
CA TYR A 453 29.36 3.73 11.31
C TYR A 453 29.11 3.83 12.82
N ARG A 454 28.85 5.04 13.35
CA ARG A 454 28.54 5.26 14.77
C ARG A 454 27.27 4.55 15.20
N ASP A 455 26.24 4.56 14.35
CA ASP A 455 24.97 3.93 14.63
C ASP A 455 25.14 2.40 14.77
N TRP A 456 25.82 1.76 13.81
CA TRP A 456 26.18 0.34 13.90
C TRP A 456 27.05 0.00 15.12
N TYR A 457 28.08 0.81 15.36
CA TYR A 457 29.04 0.57 16.44
C TYR A 457 28.38 0.66 17.83
N ARG A 458 27.44 1.58 18.00
CA ARG A 458 26.69 1.79 19.25
C ARG A 458 25.64 0.71 19.47
N SER A 459 24.95 0.27 18.43
CA SER A 459 23.90 -0.74 18.52
C SER A 459 24.41 -2.18 18.65
N ALA A 460 25.72 -2.44 18.54
CA ALA A 460 26.28 -3.79 18.68
C ALA A 460 25.79 -4.60 19.92
N PRO A 461 25.69 -4.02 21.14
CA PRO A 461 25.13 -4.75 22.29
C PRO A 461 23.64 -5.07 22.14
N GLU A 462 22.88 -4.14 21.55
CA GLU A 462 21.44 -4.32 21.29
C GLU A 462 21.22 -5.44 20.26
N ILE A 463 22.06 -5.54 19.23
CA ILE A 463 21.98 -6.59 18.21
C ILE A 463 22.25 -7.97 18.83
N VAL A 464 23.28 -8.11 19.66
CA VAL A 464 23.56 -9.37 20.38
C VAL A 464 22.35 -9.78 21.23
N SER A 465 21.78 -8.82 21.97
CA SER A 465 20.63 -9.08 22.84
C SER A 465 19.35 -9.39 22.06
N ALA A 466 19.06 -8.66 20.98
CA ALA A 466 17.80 -8.78 20.24
C ALA A 466 17.69 -10.10 19.47
N TYR A 467 18.82 -10.64 19.02
CA TYR A 467 18.88 -11.88 18.24
C TYR A 467 19.39 -13.08 19.04
N GLY A 468 19.63 -12.93 20.35
CA GLY A 468 20.11 -14.03 21.20
C GLY A 468 21.47 -14.60 20.77
N LEU A 469 22.36 -13.76 20.21
CA LEU A 469 23.60 -14.25 19.61
C LEU A 469 24.61 -14.66 20.68
N ASN A 470 25.23 -15.83 20.51
CA ASN A 470 26.31 -16.31 21.39
C ASN A 470 27.69 -15.74 21.00
N ILE A 471 27.80 -14.42 20.83
CA ILE A 471 29.04 -13.71 20.48
C ILE A 471 29.17 -12.39 21.27
N PRO A 472 30.40 -11.91 21.56
CA PRO A 472 30.56 -10.64 22.26
C PRO A 472 30.28 -9.44 21.34
N PRO A 473 29.70 -8.32 21.83
CA PRO A 473 29.47 -7.11 21.03
C PRO A 473 30.75 -6.51 20.40
N SER A 474 31.93 -6.80 20.96
CA SER A 474 33.22 -6.42 20.40
C SER A 474 33.46 -7.04 19.02
N LEU A 475 32.97 -8.26 18.76
CA LEU A 475 33.11 -8.93 17.48
C LEU A 475 32.29 -8.21 16.39
N ILE A 476 31.04 -7.82 16.71
CA ILE A 476 30.20 -7.02 15.81
C ILE A 476 30.88 -5.67 15.49
N ARG A 477 31.38 -4.98 16.52
CA ARG A 477 32.09 -3.70 16.35
C ARG A 477 33.34 -3.83 15.48
N HIS A 478 34.10 -4.92 15.66
CA HIS A 478 35.29 -5.20 14.86
C HIS A 478 34.92 -5.41 13.38
N ARG A 479 33.91 -6.22 13.11
CA ARG A 479 33.46 -6.52 11.73
C ARG A 479 32.85 -5.32 11.02
N VAL A 480 32.08 -4.50 11.73
CA VAL A 480 31.59 -3.22 11.21
C VAL A 480 32.77 -2.32 10.83
N ARG A 481 33.82 -2.26 11.66
CA ARG A 481 35.04 -1.50 11.35
C ARG A 481 35.74 -2.03 10.10
N GLU A 482 35.92 -3.34 9.97
CA GLU A 482 36.53 -3.95 8.78
C GLU A 482 35.78 -3.58 7.49
N LYS A 483 34.45 -3.66 7.49
CA LYS A 483 33.63 -3.31 6.31
C LYS A 483 33.78 -1.84 5.92
N PHE A 484 33.83 -0.93 6.90
CA PHE A 484 34.03 0.50 6.61
C PHE A 484 35.46 0.81 6.15
N GLU A 485 36.47 0.11 6.68
CA GLU A 485 37.87 0.23 6.23
C GLU A 485 38.06 -0.25 4.78
N GLN A 486 37.38 -1.34 4.37
CA GLN A 486 37.42 -1.82 2.98
C GLN A 486 36.90 -0.78 1.98
N MET A 487 36.03 0.12 2.41
CA MET A 487 35.42 1.16 1.58
C MET A 487 36.16 2.51 1.65
N ARG A 488 37.28 2.60 2.38
CA ARG A 488 37.99 3.88 2.64
C ARG A 488 38.52 4.61 1.41
N TYR A 489 38.75 3.87 0.32
CA TYR A 489 39.34 4.39 -0.92
C TYR A 489 38.30 4.88 -1.94
N ILE A 490 37.01 4.75 -1.64
CA ILE A 490 35.94 5.20 -2.54
C ILE A 490 35.83 6.72 -2.47
N ALA A 491 36.13 7.39 -3.60
CA ALA A 491 36.12 8.84 -3.71
C ALA A 491 34.93 9.41 -4.51
N ASP A 492 34.15 8.55 -5.17
CA ASP A 492 32.97 8.93 -5.94
C ASP A 492 31.74 9.11 -5.01
N PRO A 493 31.16 10.34 -4.91
CA PRO A 493 29.98 10.59 -4.08
C PRO A 493 28.76 9.76 -4.47
N ALA A 494 28.55 9.44 -5.75
CA ALA A 494 27.38 8.69 -6.20
C ALA A 494 27.48 7.21 -5.78
N VAL A 495 28.67 6.62 -5.91
CA VAL A 495 28.95 5.26 -5.41
C VAL A 495 28.85 5.22 -3.88
N LEU A 496 29.36 6.24 -3.21
CA LEU A 496 29.27 6.35 -1.76
C LEU A 496 27.81 6.46 -1.28
N ASP A 497 26.96 7.22 -1.99
CA ASP A 497 25.53 7.34 -1.66
C ASP A 497 24.77 6.02 -1.81
N VAL A 498 25.06 5.25 -2.85
CA VAL A 498 24.46 3.91 -3.04
C VAL A 498 24.85 2.98 -1.88
N LEU A 499 26.12 3.00 -1.47
CA LEU A 499 26.62 2.20 -0.35
C LEU A 499 26.05 2.66 0.99
N LEU A 500 25.93 3.97 1.20
CA LEU A 500 25.30 4.53 2.40
C LEU A 500 23.81 4.19 2.47
N HIS A 501 23.12 4.20 1.34
CA HIS A 501 21.72 3.80 1.27
C HIS A 501 21.56 2.31 1.61
N LYS A 502 22.34 1.45 0.97
CA LYS A 502 22.33 0.00 1.24
C LYS A 502 22.68 -0.29 2.71
N GLY A 503 23.75 0.31 3.23
CA GLY A 503 24.17 0.12 4.62
C GLY A 503 23.16 0.66 5.64
N ARG A 504 22.38 1.69 5.28
CA ARG A 504 21.30 2.22 6.13
C ARG A 504 20.08 1.30 6.15
N LEU A 505 19.69 0.76 5.00
CA LEU A 505 18.63 -0.26 4.91
C LEU A 505 19.01 -1.49 5.73
N GLU A 506 20.23 -2.00 5.56
CA GLU A 506 20.72 -3.15 6.32
C GLU A 506 20.73 -2.89 7.83
N TYR A 507 21.07 -1.67 8.26
CA TYR A 507 21.00 -1.26 9.67
C TYR A 507 19.58 -1.26 10.20
N GLN A 508 18.64 -0.67 9.44
CA GLN A 508 17.23 -0.57 9.84
C GLN A 508 16.58 -1.94 9.95
N GLU A 509 16.78 -2.82 8.96
CA GLU A 509 16.29 -4.21 9.00
C GLU A 509 16.83 -4.96 10.22
N THR A 510 18.11 -4.75 10.53
CA THR A 510 18.76 -5.39 11.68
C THR A 510 18.14 -4.89 12.99
N MET A 511 18.01 -3.58 13.17
CA MET A 511 17.49 -3.01 14.41
C MET A 511 15.99 -3.21 14.59
N ASN A 512 15.23 -3.35 13.50
CA ASN A 512 13.79 -3.63 13.53
C ASN A 512 13.47 -5.13 13.72
N CYS A 513 14.46 -5.99 13.90
CA CYS A 513 14.28 -7.44 14.02
C CYS A 513 13.60 -8.08 12.79
N TRP A 514 13.83 -7.53 11.59
CA TRP A 514 13.31 -8.07 10.34
C TRP A 514 14.20 -9.15 9.73
N LYS A 515 15.37 -9.39 10.34
CA LYS A 515 16.29 -10.47 9.96
C LYS A 515 16.07 -11.68 10.85
N GLN A 516 16.66 -12.81 10.46
CA GLN A 516 16.79 -13.99 11.32
C GLN A 516 18.24 -14.09 11.79
N GLU A 517 18.48 -14.80 12.89
CA GLU A 517 19.83 -15.04 13.42
C GLU A 517 20.85 -15.48 12.34
N PRO A 518 20.54 -16.44 11.43
CA PRO A 518 21.47 -16.84 10.37
C PRO A 518 21.85 -15.71 9.40
N HIS A 519 20.98 -14.72 9.19
CA HIS A 519 21.27 -13.56 8.34
C HIS A 519 22.25 -12.59 9.03
N ILE A 520 22.10 -12.39 10.34
CA ILE A 520 23.01 -11.56 11.13
C ILE A 520 24.37 -12.25 11.27
N MET A 521 24.36 -13.56 11.54
CA MET A 521 25.56 -14.38 11.60
C MET A 521 26.25 -14.46 10.23
N GLY A 522 25.51 -14.63 9.14
CA GLY A 522 26.07 -14.58 7.78
C GLY A 522 26.64 -13.21 7.40
N MET A 523 26.02 -12.12 7.85
CA MET A 523 26.50 -10.75 7.61
C MET A 523 27.77 -10.41 8.42
N LEU A 524 27.95 -11.02 9.60
CA LEU A 524 29.01 -10.70 10.56
C LEU A 524 30.13 -11.76 10.65
N LEU A 525 29.89 -13.00 10.23
CA LEU A 525 30.80 -14.15 10.38
C LEU A 525 31.04 -14.91 9.08
N GLN A 526 30.87 -14.25 7.93
CA GLN A 526 30.97 -14.87 6.61
C GLN A 526 32.29 -15.63 6.33
N ASP A 527 33.33 -15.44 7.16
CA ASP A 527 34.63 -16.12 7.02
C ASP A 527 34.89 -17.23 8.06
N MET A 528 33.93 -17.61 8.93
CA MET A 528 34.15 -18.68 9.94
C MET A 528 33.73 -20.08 9.48
N HIS A 529 33.17 -20.22 8.27
CA HIS A 529 32.64 -21.48 7.75
C HIS A 529 33.33 -21.97 6.46
N GLU A 530 34.62 -21.69 6.28
CA GLU A 530 35.50 -22.64 5.57
C GLU A 530 36.03 -23.65 6.60
N GLY A 531 35.19 -24.58 7.06
CA GLY A 531 35.69 -25.67 7.92
C GLY A 531 34.70 -26.43 8.79
N SER A 532 33.43 -26.05 8.90
CA SER A 532 32.46 -26.83 9.68
C SER A 532 31.13 -27.01 8.95
N ALA A 533 30.82 -28.27 8.67
CA ALA A 533 29.62 -28.72 7.98
C ALA A 533 28.36 -28.31 8.76
N VAL A 534 27.59 -27.37 8.21
CA VAL A 534 26.24 -27.04 8.68
C VAL A 534 25.24 -27.72 7.76
N GLY A 535 24.37 -28.54 8.36
CA GLY A 535 23.38 -29.35 7.65
C GLY A 535 22.43 -28.51 6.79
N GLN A 536 22.10 -29.06 5.62
CA GLN A 536 21.24 -28.42 4.62
C GLN A 536 19.87 -28.08 5.18
N THR A 537 19.43 -26.84 4.91
CA THR A 537 18.08 -26.36 5.19
C THR A 537 17.03 -27.11 4.36
N PHE A 538 15.78 -27.11 4.83
CA PHE A 538 14.65 -27.73 4.13
C PHE A 538 14.51 -27.25 2.67
N LEU A 539 14.66 -25.95 2.42
CA LEU A 539 14.62 -25.37 1.07
C LEU A 539 15.76 -25.86 0.19
N GLN A 540 16.96 -26.07 0.74
CA GLN A 540 18.09 -26.63 -0.03
C GLN A 540 17.87 -28.09 -0.40
N LYS A 541 17.24 -28.90 0.48
CA LYS A 541 16.84 -30.28 0.16
C LYS A 541 15.76 -30.33 -0.92
N PHE A 542 14.81 -29.40 -0.86
CA PHE A 542 13.73 -29.28 -1.83
C PHE A 542 14.24 -28.89 -3.24
N TYR A 543 15.16 -27.93 -3.35
CA TYR A 543 15.75 -27.54 -4.64
C TYR A 543 16.80 -28.51 -5.19
N ALA A 544 17.35 -29.40 -4.36
CA ALA A 544 18.37 -30.36 -4.78
C ALA A 544 17.81 -31.63 -5.44
N GLY A 545 16.48 -31.77 -5.55
CA GLY A 545 15.84 -32.82 -6.36
C GLY A 545 16.29 -34.25 -6.03
N ARG A 546 16.32 -34.62 -4.73
CA ARG A 546 16.52 -36.03 -4.35
C ARG A 546 15.17 -36.71 -4.20
N ASP A 547 14.88 -37.60 -5.13
CA ASP A 547 13.92 -38.69 -4.95
C ASP A 547 14.43 -39.60 -3.82
N ASP A 548 13.74 -39.61 -2.67
CA ASP A 548 14.01 -40.59 -1.61
C ASP A 548 13.36 -41.94 -1.98
N GLU A 549 14.08 -42.78 -2.72
CA GLU A 549 13.88 -44.23 -2.73
C GLU A 549 14.26 -44.81 -1.36
N SER A 550 13.43 -44.60 -0.33
CA SER A 550 13.50 -45.40 0.91
C SER A 550 12.23 -45.37 1.76
N VAL A 551 11.05 -45.41 1.14
CA VAL A 551 9.84 -45.86 1.84
C VAL A 551 9.67 -47.36 1.59
N ARG A 552 10.31 -48.18 2.43
CA ARG A 552 9.90 -49.59 2.55
C ARG A 552 8.48 -49.60 3.09
N ILE A 553 7.55 -49.98 2.22
CA ILE A 553 6.17 -50.33 2.59
C ILE A 553 6.25 -51.52 3.55
N ALA A 554 5.91 -51.28 4.82
CA ALA A 554 5.53 -52.34 5.73
C ALA A 554 4.10 -52.77 5.35
N SER A 555 3.95 -53.99 4.85
CA SER A 555 2.65 -54.64 4.67
C SER A 555 2.05 -55.00 6.03
N PRO A 556 0.78 -54.68 6.32
CA PRO A 556 0.01 -55.33 7.37
C PRO A 556 -0.77 -56.54 6.79
N PRO A 557 -1.29 -57.44 7.66
CA PRO A 557 -1.08 -58.89 7.62
C PRO A 557 -1.68 -59.65 6.44
#